data_AF-A0A8T5ZG83-F1
#
_entry.id   AF-A0A8T5ZG83-F1
#
_cell.length_a   1.000
_cell.length_b   1.000
_cell.length_c   1.000
_cell.angle_alpha   90.00
_cell.angle_beta   90.00
_cell.angle_gamma   90.00
#
_symmetry.space_group_name_H-M   'P 1'
#
loop_
_entity.id
_entity.type
_entity.pdbx_description
1 polymer ?
#
loop_
_entity_poly.entity_id
_entity_poly.type
_entity_poly.pdbx_seq_one_letter_code
_entity_poly.pdbx_strand_id
1 'polypeptide(L)'
;EANCRYLDAILEQYHQGRDNRLAYRIARRDAHNRDAELASVVSNMSSEPNVTPQIREAAFRLLCLNHTFTSYISALGAHREQLTNPEILAFLDDAVCYVDDALHHQPADEERVNEALASLKQRMQQLEPRADSKEPLVVQQVGLLIALLPEIGRLQRQITQVPQETPVSA
;
A
#
# COMPACT_ATOMS: atom_id res chain seq x y z
N GLU A 1 3.78 -6.94 0.92
CA GLU A 1 4.74 -7.54 -0.03
C GLU A 1 4.53 -7.22 -1.53
N ALA A 2 3.57 -7.80 -2.28
CA ALA A 2 3.55 -7.62 -3.75
C ALA A 2 3.30 -6.18 -4.22
N ASN A 3 2.42 -5.44 -3.53
CA ASN A 3 2.21 -4.02 -3.79
C ASN A 3 3.47 -3.19 -3.48
N CYS A 4 4.21 -3.50 -2.41
CA CYS A 4 5.48 -2.84 -2.09
C CYS A 4 6.50 -3.05 -3.22
N ARG A 5 6.70 -4.30 -3.66
CA ARG A 5 7.61 -4.60 -4.79
C ARG A 5 7.22 -3.89 -6.09
N TYR A 6 5.92 -3.72 -6.34
CA TYR A 6 5.46 -2.96 -7.50
C TYR A 6 5.76 -1.47 -7.36
N LEU A 7 5.54 -0.91 -6.16
CA LEU A 7 5.89 0.47 -5.85
C LEU A 7 7.40 0.72 -5.92
N ASP A 8 8.24 -0.19 -5.42
CA ASP A 8 9.70 -0.14 -5.54
C ASP A 8 10.16 -0.10 -6.99
N ALA A 9 9.59 -0.97 -7.84
CA ALA A 9 9.90 -1.02 -9.27
C ALA A 9 9.44 0.25 -10.03
N ILE A 10 8.50 1.01 -9.47
CA ILE A 10 8.09 2.32 -9.98
C ILE A 10 9.04 3.40 -9.46
N LEU A 11 9.39 3.38 -8.17
CA LEU A 11 10.34 4.31 -7.55
C LEU A 11 11.68 4.31 -8.28
N GLU A 12 12.18 3.13 -8.61
CA GLU A 12 13.38 2.96 -9.43
C GLU A 12 13.31 3.81 -10.70
N GLN A 13 12.17 3.81 -11.40
CA GLN A 13 12.00 4.52 -12.67
C GLN A 13 11.81 6.03 -12.52
N TYR A 14 11.37 6.51 -11.34
CA TYR A 14 11.43 7.94 -11.05
C TYR A 14 12.87 8.44 -10.99
N HIS A 15 13.82 7.63 -10.51
CA HIS A 15 15.23 8.00 -10.42
C HIS A 15 15.98 7.87 -11.75
N GLN A 16 15.85 6.73 -12.44
CA GLN A 16 16.67 6.39 -13.62
C GLN A 16 15.91 6.47 -14.95
N GLY A 17 14.62 6.81 -14.90
CA GLY A 17 13.77 6.96 -16.07
C GLY A 17 13.03 5.68 -16.44
N ARG A 18 12.07 5.86 -17.37
CA ARG A 18 11.09 4.84 -17.71
C ARG A 18 11.75 3.68 -18.46
N ASP A 19 11.64 2.49 -17.90
CA ASP A 19 12.00 1.23 -18.54
C ASP A 19 10.83 0.22 -18.41
N ASN A 20 10.63 -0.61 -19.44
CA ASN A 20 9.63 -1.68 -19.43
C ASN A 20 10.28 -3.06 -19.22
N ARG A 21 11.39 -3.12 -18.47
CA ARG A 21 12.08 -4.38 -18.15
C ARG A 21 11.15 -5.44 -17.59
N LEU A 22 11.59 -6.68 -17.72
CA LEU A 22 10.91 -7.83 -17.18
C LEU A 22 10.60 -7.69 -15.68
N ALA A 23 11.53 -7.16 -14.89
CA ALA A 23 11.34 -6.94 -13.45
C ALA A 23 10.09 -6.08 -13.14
N TYR A 24 9.96 -4.91 -13.77
CA TYR A 24 8.77 -4.04 -13.61
C TYR A 24 7.47 -4.76 -14.02
N ARG A 25 7.49 -5.49 -15.15
CA ARG A 25 6.30 -6.21 -15.64
C ARG A 25 5.88 -7.34 -14.70
N ILE A 26 6.85 -8.07 -14.13
CA ILE A 26 6.59 -9.10 -13.14
C ILE A 26 5.99 -8.48 -11.88
N ALA A 27 6.60 -7.42 -11.33
CA ALA A 27 6.10 -6.76 -10.12
C ALA A 27 4.67 -6.26 -10.30
N ARG A 28 4.36 -5.62 -11.44
CA ARG A 28 2.99 -5.19 -11.79
C ARG A 28 2.01 -6.37 -11.85
N ARG A 29 2.41 -7.46 -12.54
CA ARG A 29 1.55 -8.65 -12.68
C ARG A 29 1.29 -9.30 -11.33
N ASP A 30 2.32 -9.44 -10.51
CA ASP A 30 2.23 -10.04 -9.18
C ASP A 30 1.28 -9.25 -8.27
N ALA A 31 1.35 -7.92 -8.29
CA ALA A 31 0.43 -7.06 -7.54
C ALA A 31 -1.04 -7.31 -7.93
N HIS A 32 -1.36 -7.31 -9.23
CA HIS A 32 -2.72 -7.58 -9.71
C HIS A 32 -3.17 -9.03 -9.46
N ASN A 33 -2.26 -10.00 -9.55
CA ASN A 33 -2.59 -11.39 -9.24
C ASN A 33 -2.93 -11.57 -7.75
N ARG A 34 -2.16 -10.93 -6.85
CA ARG A 34 -2.43 -10.94 -5.41
C ARG A 34 -3.76 -10.26 -5.07
N ASP A 35 -4.09 -9.18 -5.76
CA ASP A 35 -5.36 -8.48 -5.62
C ASP A 35 -6.54 -9.37 -6.05
N ALA A 36 -6.42 -10.08 -7.18
CA ALA A 36 -7.41 -11.05 -7.62
C ALA A 36 -7.53 -12.27 -6.67
N GLU A 37 -6.41 -12.74 -6.14
CA GLU A 37 -6.38 -13.81 -5.13
C GLU A 37 -7.11 -13.39 -3.86
N LEU A 38 -6.86 -12.18 -3.36
CA LEU A 38 -7.58 -11.62 -2.21
C LEU A 38 -9.09 -11.54 -2.48
N ALA A 39 -9.49 -11.07 -3.66
CA ALA A 39 -10.90 -11.02 -4.04
C ALA A 39 -11.56 -12.41 -4.00
N SER A 40 -10.86 -13.44 -4.47
CA SER A 40 -11.33 -14.83 -4.40
C SER A 40 -11.46 -15.32 -2.96
N VAL A 41 -10.49 -15.02 -2.10
CA VAL A 41 -10.53 -15.40 -0.68
C VAL A 41 -11.74 -14.77 0.00
N VAL A 42 -11.94 -13.45 -0.18
CA VAL A 42 -13.07 -12.72 0.42
C VAL A 42 -14.42 -13.25 -0.10
N SER A 43 -14.52 -13.58 -1.39
CA SER A 43 -15.73 -14.19 -1.96
C SER A 43 -16.05 -15.54 -1.29
N ASN A 44 -15.02 -16.35 -1.02
CA ASN A 44 -15.19 -17.68 -0.43
C ASN A 44 -15.47 -17.64 1.08
N MET A 45 -15.08 -16.57 1.79
CA MET A 45 -15.34 -16.40 3.24
C MET A 45 -16.83 -16.47 3.61
N SER A 46 -17.75 -16.23 2.67
CA SER A 46 -19.19 -16.33 2.93
C SER A 46 -19.67 -17.77 3.16
N SER A 47 -18.89 -18.76 2.74
CA SER A 47 -19.18 -20.19 2.90
C SER A 47 -18.45 -20.82 4.10
N GLU A 48 -17.59 -20.07 4.78
CA GLU A 48 -16.80 -20.57 5.90
C GLU A 48 -17.59 -20.51 7.21
N PRO A 49 -17.80 -21.65 7.91
CA PRO A 49 -18.66 -21.72 9.10
C PRO A 49 -18.13 -20.90 10.29
N ASN A 50 -16.82 -20.65 10.33
CA ASN A 50 -16.15 -19.97 11.45
C ASN A 50 -15.97 -18.46 11.22
N VAL A 51 -16.47 -17.91 10.11
CA VAL A 51 -16.32 -16.48 9.80
C VAL A 51 -17.55 -15.70 10.23
N THR A 52 -17.38 -14.84 11.24
CA THR A 52 -18.45 -13.97 11.74
C THR A 52 -18.84 -12.89 10.71
N PRO A 53 -20.08 -12.35 10.76
CA PRO A 53 -20.48 -11.23 9.92
C PRO A 53 -19.52 -10.03 9.98
N GLN A 54 -18.98 -9.74 11.16
CA GLN A 54 -18.04 -8.65 11.40
C GLN A 54 -16.70 -8.87 10.68
N ILE A 55 -16.20 -10.11 10.66
CA ILE A 55 -14.96 -10.46 9.92
C ILE A 55 -15.22 -10.36 8.42
N ARG A 56 -16.38 -10.81 7.91
CA ARG A 56 -16.73 -10.67 6.49
C ARG A 56 -16.78 -9.21 6.06
N GLU A 57 -17.39 -8.34 6.87
CA GLU A 57 -17.43 -6.91 6.59
C GLU A 57 -16.02 -6.29 6.59
N ALA A 58 -15.19 -6.63 7.59
CA ALA A 58 -13.81 -6.15 7.66
C ALA A 58 -12.98 -6.61 6.45
N ALA A 59 -13.13 -7.87 6.03
CA ALA A 59 -12.45 -8.44 4.87
C ALA A 59 -12.90 -7.78 3.56
N PHE A 60 -14.20 -7.51 3.40
CA PHE A 60 -14.72 -6.76 2.25
C PHE A 60 -14.17 -5.33 2.20
N ARG A 61 -14.17 -4.62 3.33
CA ARG A 61 -13.58 -3.28 3.41
C ARG A 61 -12.09 -3.29 3.08
N LEU A 62 -11.35 -4.28 3.58
CA LEU A 62 -9.93 -4.45 3.28
C LEU A 62 -9.71 -4.70 1.77
N LEU A 63 -10.54 -5.52 1.13
CA LEU A 63 -10.51 -5.74 -0.32
C LEU A 63 -10.71 -4.42 -1.09
N CYS A 64 -11.74 -3.63 -0.74
CA CYS A 64 -11.99 -2.34 -1.40
C CYS A 64 -10.82 -1.36 -1.24
N LEU A 65 -10.22 -1.32 -0.05
CA LEU A 65 -9.04 -0.48 0.20
C LEU A 65 -7.83 -0.97 -0.58
N ASN A 66 -7.62 -2.28 -0.70
CA ASN A 66 -6.52 -2.84 -1.51
C ASN A 66 -6.70 -2.55 -3.01
N HIS A 67 -7.92 -2.65 -3.55
CA HIS A 67 -8.20 -2.23 -4.92
C HIS A 67 -7.87 -0.76 -5.15
N THR A 68 -8.26 0.10 -4.21
CA THR A 68 -7.97 1.54 -4.27
C THR A 68 -6.46 1.79 -4.19
N PHE A 69 -5.77 1.11 -3.27
CA PHE A 69 -4.33 1.18 -3.10
C PHE A 69 -3.59 0.76 -4.38
N THR A 70 -3.94 -0.39 -4.95
CA THR A 70 -3.38 -0.89 -6.22
C THR A 70 -3.66 0.06 -7.39
N SER A 71 -4.81 0.75 -7.38
CA SER A 71 -5.15 1.75 -8.39
C SER A 71 -4.25 2.99 -8.31
N TYR A 72 -3.96 3.50 -7.11
CA TYR A 72 -3.01 4.61 -6.93
C TYR A 72 -1.57 4.22 -7.33
N ILE A 73 -1.11 3.00 -6.99
CA ILE A 73 0.19 2.51 -7.49
C ILE A 73 0.18 2.41 -9.02
N SER A 74 -0.92 1.96 -9.61
CA SER A 74 -1.06 1.87 -11.07
C SER A 74 -1.03 3.25 -11.75
N ALA A 75 -1.61 4.27 -11.12
CA ALA A 75 -1.53 5.65 -11.59
C ALA A 75 -0.09 6.18 -11.55
N LEU A 76 0.64 5.94 -10.45
CA LEU A 76 2.08 6.23 -10.38
C LEU A 76 2.84 5.53 -11.49
N GLY A 77 2.59 4.23 -11.68
CA GLY A 77 3.20 3.43 -12.75
C GLY A 77 2.87 3.90 -14.16
N ALA A 78 1.74 4.56 -14.40
CA ALA A 78 1.41 5.17 -15.69
C ALA A 78 2.20 6.46 -15.95
N HIS A 79 2.59 7.17 -14.89
CA HIS A 79 3.28 8.46 -14.88
C HIS A 79 4.67 8.37 -14.23
N ARG A 80 5.42 7.32 -14.59
CA ARG A 80 6.75 6.98 -14.03
C ARG A 80 7.91 7.53 -14.85
N GLU A 81 7.73 8.69 -15.47
CA GLU A 81 8.83 9.39 -16.12
C GLU A 81 9.89 9.82 -15.10
N GLN A 82 11.13 9.99 -15.56
CA GLN A 82 12.20 10.43 -14.68
C GLN A 82 11.87 11.78 -14.05
N LEU A 83 12.04 11.89 -12.74
CA LEU A 83 11.97 13.15 -12.02
C LEU A 83 13.38 13.68 -11.80
N THR A 84 13.51 15.00 -11.76
CA THR A 84 14.80 15.67 -11.57
C THR A 84 14.83 16.51 -10.29
N ASN A 85 13.71 16.59 -9.56
CA ASN A 85 13.62 17.33 -8.32
C ASN A 85 14.08 16.43 -7.15
N PRO A 86 15.26 16.69 -6.55
CA PRO A 86 15.82 15.83 -5.50
C PRO A 86 14.98 15.81 -4.22
N GLU A 87 14.27 16.89 -3.89
CA GLU A 87 13.43 16.93 -2.69
C GLU A 87 12.23 15.98 -2.81
N ILE A 88 11.64 15.93 -4.01
CA ILE A 88 10.54 15.03 -4.31
C ILE A 88 11.03 13.60 -4.36
N LEU A 89 12.16 13.32 -5.03
CA LEU A 89 12.74 11.97 -5.05
C LEU A 89 13.00 11.46 -3.62
N ALA A 90 13.62 12.27 -2.77
CA ALA A 90 13.86 11.89 -1.37
C ALA A 90 12.56 11.71 -0.57
N PHE A 91 11.51 12.50 -0.86
CA PHE A 91 10.19 12.27 -0.27
C PHE A 91 9.58 10.94 -0.72
N LEU A 92 9.74 10.59 -1.99
CA LEU A 92 9.25 9.31 -2.52
C LEU A 92 10.00 8.13 -1.89
N ASP A 93 11.32 8.23 -1.75
CA ASP A 93 12.13 7.21 -1.09
C ASP A 93 11.64 6.94 0.34
N ASP A 94 11.41 8.01 1.13
CA ASP A 94 10.90 7.88 2.50
C ASP A 94 9.45 7.37 2.55
N ALA A 95 8.61 7.80 1.61
CA ALA A 95 7.23 7.35 1.52
C ALA A 95 7.12 5.86 1.20
N VAL A 96 7.97 5.35 0.31
CA VAL A 96 8.01 3.92 -0.04
C VAL A 96 8.52 3.09 1.14
N CYS A 97 9.57 3.55 1.83
CA CYS A 97 10.02 2.92 3.08
C CYS A 97 8.89 2.86 4.12
N TYR A 98 8.17 3.97 4.30
CA TYR A 98 7.03 4.03 5.22
C TYR A 98 5.89 3.08 4.84
N VAL A 99 5.56 2.97 3.55
CA VAL A 99 4.52 2.03 3.07
C VAL A 99 4.87 0.61 3.49
N ASP A 100 6.14 0.21 3.36
CA ASP A 100 6.59 -1.12 3.75
C ASP A 100 6.52 -1.32 5.27
N ASP A 101 7.03 -0.36 6.05
CA ASP A 101 6.94 -0.36 7.51
C ASP A 101 5.49 -0.45 7.99
N ALA A 102 4.60 0.41 7.47
CA ALA A 102 3.20 0.48 7.89
C ALA A 102 2.43 -0.82 7.62
N LEU A 103 2.75 -1.55 6.56
CA LEU A 103 2.08 -2.81 6.21
C LEU A 103 2.60 -4.03 7.00
N HIS A 104 3.81 -3.96 7.58
CA HIS A 104 4.46 -5.12 8.21
C HIS A 104 4.90 -4.89 9.66
N HIS A 105 4.65 -3.72 10.25
CA HIS A 105 5.04 -3.38 11.62
C HIS A 105 4.39 -4.27 12.69
N GLN A 106 5.09 -4.46 13.80
CA GLN A 106 4.54 -5.11 14.99
C GLN A 106 3.74 -4.10 15.83
N PRO A 107 2.81 -4.53 16.71
CA PRO A 107 2.08 -3.61 17.58
C PRO A 107 2.97 -2.70 18.44
N ALA A 108 4.18 -3.16 18.80
CA ALA A 108 5.15 -2.37 19.55
C ALA A 108 5.75 -1.19 18.75
N ASP A 109 5.68 -1.23 17.42
CA ASP A 109 6.18 -0.18 16.52
C ASP A 109 5.13 0.90 16.20
N GLU A 110 3.90 0.77 16.71
CA GLU A 110 2.76 1.61 16.29
C GLU A 110 3.00 3.11 16.52
N GLU A 111 3.64 3.48 17.63
CA GLU A 111 4.01 4.87 17.91
C GLU A 111 5.01 5.42 16.88
N ARG A 112 6.08 4.67 16.59
CA ARG A 112 7.09 5.01 15.57
C ARG A 112 6.48 5.18 14.19
N VAL A 113 5.56 4.29 13.81
CA VAL A 113 4.84 4.35 12.51
C VAL A 113 3.95 5.60 12.45
N ASN A 114 3.27 5.94 13.54
CA ASN A 114 2.43 7.15 13.59
C ASN A 114 3.26 8.44 13.51
N GLU A 115 4.43 8.48 14.14
CA GLU A 115 5.38 9.60 14.04
C GLU A 115 5.92 9.74 12.61
N ALA A 116 6.31 8.64 11.98
CA ALA A 116 6.77 8.63 10.58
C ALA A 116 5.68 9.14 9.63
N LEU A 117 4.42 8.73 9.84
CA LEU A 117 3.26 9.23 9.10
C LEU A 117 3.08 10.74 9.26
N ALA A 118 3.17 11.24 10.49
CA ALA A 118 3.04 12.67 10.77
C ALA A 118 4.14 13.48 10.08
N SER A 119 5.38 13.00 10.15
CA SER A 119 6.54 13.62 9.50
C SER A 119 6.39 13.66 7.97
N LEU A 120 5.95 12.55 7.35
CA LEU A 120 5.67 12.50 5.92
C LEU A 120 4.57 13.47 5.50
N LYS A 121 3.46 13.55 6.26
CA LYS A 121 2.39 14.51 5.99
C LYS A 121 2.87 15.95 6.08
N GLN A 122 3.69 16.26 7.08
CA GLN A 122 4.27 17.60 7.24
C GLN A 122 5.19 17.94 6.07
N ARG A 123 6.09 17.02 5.69
CA ARG A 123 7.00 17.22 4.56
C ARG A 123 6.25 17.38 3.25
N MET A 124 5.19 16.60 3.02
CA MET A 124 4.34 16.71 1.82
C MET A 124 3.70 18.10 1.68
N GLN A 125 3.36 18.78 2.78
CA GLN A 125 2.82 20.15 2.75
C GLN A 125 3.87 21.21 2.40
N GLN A 126 5.16 20.90 2.59
CA GLN A 126 6.28 21.80 2.34
C GLN A 126 6.88 21.62 0.94
N LEU A 127 6.52 20.54 0.24
CA LEU A 127 6.97 20.32 -1.13
C LEU A 127 6.41 21.42 -2.05
N GLU A 128 7.24 21.87 -2.98
CA GLU A 128 6.85 22.76 -4.07
C GLU A 128 6.98 22.04 -5.43
N PRO A 129 6.01 21.18 -5.81
CA PRO A 129 6.01 20.53 -7.11
C PRO A 129 5.92 21.54 -8.25
N ARG A 130 6.69 21.31 -9.31
CA ARG A 130 6.61 22.12 -10.54
C ARG A 130 5.26 21.88 -11.22
N ALA A 131 4.47 22.94 -11.35
CA ALA A 131 3.09 22.86 -11.86
C ALA A 131 2.97 22.34 -13.31
N ASP A 132 4.01 22.54 -14.12
CA ASP A 132 4.12 22.09 -15.51
C ASP A 132 4.71 20.68 -15.66
N SER A 133 4.92 19.97 -14.55
CA SER A 133 5.50 18.63 -14.51
C SER A 133 4.52 17.55 -14.02
N LYS A 134 4.98 16.30 -13.91
CA LYS A 134 4.21 15.20 -13.30
C LYS A 134 4.31 15.16 -11.79
N GLU A 135 5.19 15.96 -11.19
CA GLU A 135 5.43 16.01 -9.75
C GLU A 135 4.16 16.21 -8.91
N PRO A 136 3.21 17.13 -9.26
CA PRO A 136 2.00 17.32 -8.45
C PRO A 136 1.15 16.05 -8.38
N LEU A 137 1.01 15.35 -9.51
CA LEU A 137 0.27 14.10 -9.58
C LEU A 137 0.96 13.01 -8.74
N VAL A 138 2.28 12.88 -8.87
CA VAL A 138 3.05 11.87 -8.13
C VAL A 138 2.92 12.08 -6.62
N VAL A 139 3.13 13.31 -6.15
CA VAL A 139 2.97 13.67 -4.73
C VAL A 139 1.54 13.41 -4.25
N GLN A 140 0.53 13.78 -5.05
CA GLN A 140 -0.87 13.53 -4.71
C GLN A 140 -1.18 12.03 -4.59
N GLN A 141 -0.76 11.21 -5.55
CA GLN A 141 -1.01 9.76 -5.51
C GLN A 141 -0.32 9.09 -4.32
N VAL A 142 0.90 9.50 -3.97
CA VAL A 142 1.59 9.02 -2.77
C VAL A 142 0.88 9.46 -1.49
N GLY A 143 0.41 10.70 -1.41
CA GLY A 143 -0.40 11.16 -0.28
C GLY A 143 -1.68 10.34 -0.10
N LEU A 144 -2.34 9.99 -1.21
CA LEU A 144 -3.53 9.13 -1.21
C LEU A 144 -3.20 7.70 -0.77
N LEU A 145 -2.08 7.11 -1.20
CA LEU A 145 -1.61 5.79 -0.73
C LEU A 145 -1.40 5.79 0.79
N ILE A 146 -0.64 6.77 1.27
CA ILE A 146 -0.29 6.92 2.69
C ILE A 146 -1.55 7.06 3.55
N ALA A 147 -2.57 7.79 3.06
CA ALA A 147 -3.81 8.00 3.78
C ALA A 147 -4.63 6.71 4.01
N LEU A 148 -4.47 5.68 3.18
CA LEU A 148 -5.18 4.40 3.33
C LEU A 148 -4.55 3.46 4.36
N LEU A 149 -3.25 3.58 4.60
CA LEU A 149 -2.47 2.61 5.37
C LEU A 149 -2.93 2.41 6.83
N PRO A 150 -3.30 3.45 7.60
CA PRO A 150 -3.76 3.24 8.98
C PRO A 150 -5.01 2.35 9.05
N GLU A 151 -5.94 2.54 8.11
CA GLU A 151 -7.17 1.75 8.06
C GLU A 151 -6.92 0.33 7.57
N ILE A 152 -6.03 0.14 6.58
CA ILE A 152 -5.59 -1.18 6.12
C ILE A 152 -4.98 -1.96 7.29
N GLY A 153 -4.05 -1.37 8.04
CA GLY A 153 -3.41 -2.02 9.20
C GLY A 153 -4.41 -2.37 10.29
N ARG A 154 -5.37 -1.47 10.59
CA ARG A 154 -6.45 -1.74 11.56
C ARG A 154 -7.29 -2.95 11.16
N LEU A 155 -7.70 -3.03 9.88
CA LEU A 155 -8.51 -4.13 9.37
C LEU A 155 -7.75 -5.46 9.33
N GLN A 156 -6.47 -5.44 8.95
CA GLN A 156 -5.60 -6.63 8.99
C GLN A 156 -5.51 -7.21 10.40
N ARG A 157 -5.32 -6.37 11.42
CA ARG A 157 -5.31 -6.81 12.83
C ARG A 157 -6.66 -7.37 13.26
N GLN A 158 -7.76 -6.69 12.90
CA GLN A 158 -9.11 -7.15 13.19
C GLN A 158 -9.41 -8.55 12.61
N ILE A 159 -8.92 -8.83 11.40
CA ILE A 159 -9.11 -10.13 10.73
C ILE A 159 -8.19 -11.21 11.33
N THR A 160 -6.97 -10.84 11.76
CA THR A 160 -5.96 -11.80 12.25
C THR A 160 -6.14 -12.17 13.73
N GLN A 161 -6.77 -11.31 14.54
CA GLN A 161 -6.96 -11.50 15.98
C GLN A 161 -8.07 -12.51 16.38
N VAL A 162 -8.56 -13.33 15.45
CA VAL A 162 -9.53 -14.38 15.78
C VAL A 162 -8.81 -15.46 16.59
N PRO A 163 -9.24 -15.77 17.83
CA PRO A 163 -8.73 -16.94 18.53
C PRO A 163 -9.07 -18.17 17.68
N GLN A 164 -8.06 -18.95 17.31
CA GLN A 164 -8.28 -20.36 17.00
C GLN A 164 -9.04 -20.93 18.21
N GLU A 165 -10.31 -21.26 18.05
CA GLU A 165 -11.06 -21.92 19.11
C GLU A 165 -10.23 -23.10 19.60
N THR A 166 -9.83 -23.04 20.87
CA THR A 166 -9.22 -24.15 21.60
C THR A 166 -9.94 -25.44 21.22
N PRO A 167 -9.23 -26.51 20.82
CA PRO A 167 -9.89 -27.77 20.55
C PRO A 167 -10.63 -28.20 21.82
N VAL A 168 -11.95 -28.28 21.69
CA VAL A 168 -12.85 -28.76 22.74
C VAL A 168 -12.58 -30.24 22.95
N SER A 169 -11.93 -30.50 24.10
CA SER A 169 -12.13 -31.62 25.03
C SER A 169 -11.64 -33.03 24.67
N ALA A 170 -10.91 -33.62 25.61
CA ALA A 170 -11.34 -34.82 26.35
C ALA A 170 -10.68 -34.87 27.73
#